data_AF-A0AAN7VTN5-F1
#
_entry.id   AF-A0AAN7VTN5-F1
#
_cell.length_a   1.000
_cell.length_b   1.000
_cell.length_c   1.000
_cell.angle_alpha   90.00
_cell.angle_beta   90.00
_cell.angle_gamma   90.00
#
_symmetry.space_group_name_H-M   'P 1'
#
loop_
_entity.id
_entity.type
_entity.pdbx_description
1 polymer ?
#
loop_
_entity_poly.entity_id
_entity_poly.type
_entity_poly.pdbx_seq_one_letter_code
_entity_poly.pdbx_strand_id
1 'polypeptide(L)'
;MLSRAEVLLCHRLCHMCAKSHSILKNVQSVLLISGVVHSGPVHHQKTCGDLQPIKPAAFYNSCSMKYLRVNQHREVVADVDTNNTLFTITVNNSHGFLLFDPIANMFLCWKYNKKTSRLVPKRNPKDISLCIFEELPADGAYTKYVSTKNKNFVMSFKSNGQQRIGKKSNVKKRSRCQPEAFMRVSKQNGSNCSSTYNDFCERMKRIKRHKVKEEIKQLCAIDNSVHRKN
;
A
#
# COMPACT_ATOMS: atom_id res chain seq x y z
N MET A 1 42.10 -22.64 24.33
CA MET A 1 41.07 -22.23 25.32
C MET A 1 40.17 -21.21 24.66
N LEU A 2 39.01 -21.66 24.16
CA LEU A 2 38.01 -20.81 23.49
C LEU A 2 37.02 -20.27 24.54
N SER A 3 36.54 -19.05 24.31
CA SER A 3 35.74 -18.29 25.27
C SER A 3 34.32 -18.85 25.42
N ARG A 4 33.75 -18.77 26.63
CA ARG A 4 32.37 -19.18 26.99
C ARG A 4 31.27 -18.56 26.12
N ALA A 5 31.58 -17.58 25.29
CA ALA A 5 30.63 -16.95 24.36
C ALA A 5 30.40 -17.74 23.04
N GLU A 6 31.32 -18.64 22.65
CA GLU A 6 31.20 -19.38 21.38
C GLU A 6 30.40 -20.70 21.52
N VAL A 7 30.30 -21.25 22.74
CA VAL A 7 29.51 -22.47 23.02
C VAL A 7 27.99 -22.19 23.02
N LEU A 8 27.57 -20.95 23.29
CA LEU A 8 26.16 -20.55 23.34
C LEU A 8 25.54 -20.24 21.96
N LEU A 9 26.35 -20.05 20.91
CA LEU A 9 25.86 -19.86 19.54
C LEU A 9 25.51 -21.20 18.86
N CYS A 10 26.18 -22.30 19.22
CA CYS A 10 25.89 -23.63 18.67
C CYS A 10 24.58 -24.24 19.20
N HIS A 11 24.14 -23.88 20.41
CA HIS A 11 22.96 -24.50 21.05
C HIS A 11 21.61 -23.91 20.60
N ARG A 12 21.59 -22.75 19.92
CA ARG A 12 20.34 -22.14 19.40
C ARG A 12 20.05 -22.42 17.93
N LEU A 13 21.04 -22.87 17.16
CA LEU A 13 20.85 -23.24 15.75
C LEU A 13 20.34 -24.68 15.57
N CYS A 14 20.48 -25.56 16.57
CA CYS A 14 19.92 -26.92 16.51
C CYS A 14 18.42 -27.02 16.82
N HIS A 15 17.78 -25.99 17.38
CA HIS A 15 16.36 -26.06 17.78
C HIS A 15 15.36 -25.62 16.69
N MET A 16 15.86 -25.22 15.51
CA MET A 16 15.04 -24.73 14.39
C MET A 16 14.91 -25.70 13.20
N CYS A 17 15.50 -26.91 13.29
CA CYS A 17 15.38 -27.96 12.26
C CYS A 17 14.53 -29.17 12.69
N ALA A 18 13.91 -29.16 13.88
CA ALA A 18 13.19 -30.31 14.44
C ALA A 18 11.67 -30.09 14.57
N LYS A 19 11.04 -29.42 13.59
CA LYS A 19 9.57 -29.26 13.53
C LYS A 19 8.99 -29.44 12.11
N SER A 20 9.66 -30.23 11.28
CA SER A 20 9.19 -30.58 9.95
C SER A 20 9.29 -32.09 9.73
N HIS A 21 8.59 -32.89 10.54
CA HIS A 21 8.36 -34.31 10.28
C HIS A 21 7.25 -34.83 11.19
N SER A 22 5.99 -34.64 10.79
CA SER A 22 4.89 -35.53 11.18
C SER A 22 3.63 -35.11 10.44
N ILE A 23 3.22 -35.92 9.47
CA ILE A 23 1.84 -36.37 9.15
C ILE A 23 1.94 -36.92 7.72
N LEU A 24 2.35 -38.18 7.65
CA LEU A 24 2.27 -39.02 6.46
C LEU A 24 1.73 -40.35 6.98
N LYS A 25 0.40 -40.50 6.96
CA LYS A 25 -0.27 -41.79 7.13
C LYS A 25 -1.51 -41.83 6.23
N ASN A 26 -1.38 -42.68 5.20
CA ASN A 26 -2.40 -43.55 4.62
C ASN A 26 -3.85 -43.07 4.58
N VAL A 27 -4.34 -42.81 3.35
CA VAL A 27 -5.54 -43.49 2.84
C VAL A 27 -5.34 -43.78 1.35
N GLN A 28 -5.15 -45.06 1.02
CA GLN A 28 -5.45 -45.61 -0.31
C GLN A 28 -6.97 -45.67 -0.45
N SER A 29 -7.51 -45.07 -1.50
CA SER A 29 -8.80 -45.49 -2.07
C SER A 29 -8.80 -45.19 -3.57
N VAL A 30 -8.79 -46.27 -4.33
CA VAL A 30 -9.04 -46.32 -5.77
C VAL A 30 -10.50 -45.97 -6.00
N LEU A 31 -10.77 -44.93 -6.79
CA LEU A 31 -12.05 -44.80 -7.50
C LEU A 31 -11.80 -44.20 -8.87
N LEU A 32 -11.78 -45.08 -9.88
CA LEU A 32 -11.86 -44.74 -11.29
C LEU A 32 -13.32 -44.34 -11.57
N ILE A 33 -13.56 -43.05 -11.79
CA ILE A 33 -14.76 -42.59 -12.49
C ILE A 33 -14.29 -41.78 -13.70
N SER A 34 -14.42 -42.41 -14.86
CA SER A 34 -14.36 -41.81 -16.18
C SER A 34 -15.39 -40.68 -16.29
N GLY A 35 -14.93 -39.45 -16.14
CA GLY A 35 -15.68 -38.22 -16.36
C GLY A 35 -15.22 -37.54 -17.64
N VAL A 36 -16.14 -37.43 -18.59
CA VAL A 36 -16.00 -36.78 -19.89
C VAL A 36 -15.42 -35.37 -19.74
N VAL A 37 -14.27 -35.12 -20.37
CA VAL A 37 -13.64 -33.79 -20.45
C VAL A 37 -14.47 -32.95 -21.42
N HIS A 38 -15.47 -32.24 -20.90
CA HIS A 38 -16.03 -31.09 -21.60
C HIS A 38 -15.02 -29.96 -21.54
N SER A 39 -14.23 -29.81 -22.59
CA SER A 39 -13.39 -28.65 -22.86
C SER A 39 -14.27 -27.44 -23.17
N GLY A 40 -14.86 -26.86 -22.13
CA GLY A 40 -15.39 -25.49 -22.18
C GLY A 40 -14.24 -24.49 -22.12
N PRO A 41 -14.36 -23.31 -22.75
CA PRO A 41 -13.35 -22.27 -22.67
C PRO A 41 -13.17 -21.85 -21.21
N VAL A 42 -12.05 -22.23 -20.63
CA VAL A 42 -11.60 -21.72 -19.33
C VAL A 42 -11.33 -20.24 -19.53
N HIS A 43 -12.29 -19.39 -19.17
CA HIS A 43 -12.05 -17.98 -18.96
C HIS A 43 -10.98 -17.87 -17.86
N HIS A 44 -9.73 -17.68 -18.25
CA HIS A 44 -8.67 -17.27 -17.34
C HIS A 44 -9.08 -15.93 -16.73
N GLN A 45 -9.69 -15.99 -15.54
CA GLN A 45 -9.83 -14.85 -14.67
C GLN A 45 -8.40 -14.38 -14.35
N LYS A 46 -7.97 -13.29 -15.01
CA LYS A 46 -6.68 -12.65 -14.75
C LYS A 46 -6.69 -12.16 -13.31
N THR A 47 -6.21 -12.98 -12.39
CA THR A 47 -5.81 -12.54 -11.05
C THR A 47 -4.84 -11.37 -11.22
N CYS A 48 -5.03 -10.29 -10.45
CA CYS A 48 -4.18 -9.11 -10.49
C CYS A 48 -2.74 -9.51 -10.14
N GLY A 49 -1.93 -9.81 -11.15
CA GLY A 49 -0.52 -10.18 -10.96
C GLY A 49 0.26 -9.01 -10.37
N ASP A 50 1.41 -9.33 -9.78
CA ASP A 50 2.27 -8.35 -9.10
C ASP A 50 2.77 -7.21 -10.00
N LEU A 51 2.66 -7.37 -11.31
CA LEU A 51 3.11 -6.47 -12.36
C LEU A 51 2.20 -5.25 -12.61
N GLN A 52 1.07 -5.13 -11.92
CA GLN A 52 0.19 -3.99 -12.13
C GLN A 52 0.69 -2.73 -11.42
N PRO A 53 0.80 -1.59 -12.13
CA PRO A 53 1.28 -0.34 -11.54
C PRO A 53 0.27 0.29 -10.59
N ILE A 54 -1.02 -0.07 -10.68
CA ILE A 54 -2.10 0.47 -9.84
C ILE A 54 -2.77 -0.69 -9.11
N LYS A 55 -2.72 -0.69 -7.77
CA LYS A 55 -3.34 -1.71 -6.92
C LYS A 55 -4.26 -1.07 -5.87
N PRO A 56 -5.53 -1.50 -5.75
CA PRO A 56 -6.42 -1.05 -4.69
C PRO A 56 -6.04 -1.66 -3.33
N ALA A 57 -6.00 -0.84 -2.29
CA ALA A 57 -5.68 -1.26 -0.93
C ALA A 57 -6.37 -0.39 0.12
N ALA A 58 -6.75 -1.01 1.24
CA ALA A 58 -7.16 -0.32 2.45
C ALA A 58 -5.98 -0.27 3.44
N PHE A 59 -5.87 0.84 4.17
CA PHE A 59 -4.76 1.09 5.10
C PHE A 59 -5.31 1.20 6.51
N TYR A 60 -5.27 0.10 7.26
CA TYR A 60 -5.74 0.05 8.64
C TYR A 60 -4.64 0.55 9.58
N ASN A 61 -4.92 1.56 10.40
CA ASN A 61 -3.99 2.02 11.43
C ASN A 61 -4.24 1.27 12.74
N SER A 62 -3.19 0.67 13.31
CA SER A 62 -3.32 -0.16 14.51
C SER A 62 -3.67 0.64 15.76
N CYS A 63 -3.28 1.92 15.84
CA CYS A 63 -3.58 2.74 17.01
C CYS A 63 -5.00 3.28 17.04
N SER A 64 -5.50 3.77 15.90
CA SER A 64 -6.88 4.28 15.80
C SER A 64 -7.92 3.19 15.57
N MET A 65 -7.47 2.00 15.18
CA MET A 65 -8.32 0.89 14.76
C MET A 65 -9.26 1.26 13.60
N LYS A 66 -8.79 2.14 12.71
CA LYS A 66 -9.56 2.78 11.65
C LYS A 66 -8.78 2.81 10.32
N TYR A 67 -9.48 3.04 9.22
CA TYR A 67 -8.93 3.03 7.86
C TYR A 67 -8.63 4.44 7.36
N LEU A 68 -7.47 4.60 6.72
CA LEU A 68 -7.06 5.83 6.08
C LEU A 68 -8.07 6.28 5.03
N ARG A 69 -8.42 7.57 5.03
CA ARG A 69 -9.23 8.23 4.00
C ARG A 69 -9.03 9.73 3.94
N VAL A 70 -9.57 10.37 2.90
CA VAL A 70 -9.80 11.81 2.85
C VAL A 70 -11.25 12.12 3.22
N ASN A 71 -11.47 12.90 4.29
CA ASN A 71 -12.81 13.27 4.73
C ASN A 71 -13.46 14.36 3.87
N GLN A 72 -14.73 14.69 4.17
CA GLN A 72 -15.49 15.74 3.47
C GLN A 72 -14.86 17.14 3.61
N HIS A 73 -14.13 17.38 4.71
CA HIS A 73 -13.36 18.61 4.94
C HIS A 73 -12.00 18.63 4.22
N ARG A 74 -11.72 17.63 3.36
CA ARG A 74 -10.44 17.49 2.63
C ARG A 74 -9.25 17.38 3.57
N GLU A 75 -9.42 16.62 4.63
CA GLU A 75 -8.36 16.26 5.55
C GLU A 75 -8.08 14.76 5.49
N VAL A 76 -6.82 14.39 5.63
CA VAL A 76 -6.41 12.98 5.68
C VAL A 76 -6.57 12.49 7.13
N VAL A 77 -7.47 11.54 7.33
CA VAL A 77 -7.88 10.99 8.64
C VAL A 77 -7.88 9.47 8.58
N ALA A 78 -7.99 8.82 9.74
CA ALA A 78 -8.39 7.42 9.84
C ALA A 78 -9.81 7.34 10.39
N ASP A 79 -10.72 6.68 9.67
CA ASP A 79 -12.14 6.56 10.01
C ASP A 79 -12.65 5.11 10.01
N VAL A 80 -13.85 4.87 10.54
CA VAL A 80 -14.47 3.53 10.63
C VAL A 80 -14.97 2.99 9.28
N ASP A 81 -14.89 3.77 8.21
CA ASP A 81 -15.31 3.38 6.87
C ASP A 81 -14.39 2.27 6.30
N THR A 82 -14.84 1.03 6.43
CA THR A 82 -14.13 -0.18 5.98
C THR A 82 -14.16 -0.40 4.47
N ASN A 83 -15.01 0.36 3.77
CA ASN A 83 -15.16 0.32 2.32
C ASN A 83 -14.19 1.29 1.63
N ASN A 84 -13.62 2.26 2.37
CA ASN A 84 -12.68 3.20 1.80
C ASN A 84 -11.41 2.49 1.31
N THR A 85 -11.20 2.53 0.00
CA THR A 85 -10.07 1.89 -0.68
C THR A 85 -9.29 2.95 -1.42
N LEU A 86 -7.98 3.00 -1.18
CA LEU A 86 -7.05 3.87 -1.88
C LEU A 86 -6.40 3.09 -3.03
N PHE A 87 -5.94 3.81 -4.05
CA PHE A 87 -5.06 3.26 -5.06
C PHE A 87 -3.61 3.50 -4.64
N THR A 88 -2.84 2.41 -4.65
CA THR A 88 -1.38 2.44 -4.61
C THR A 88 -0.87 2.44 -6.03
N ILE A 89 -0.08 3.45 -6.38
CA ILE A 89 0.39 3.67 -7.75
C ILE A 89 1.90 3.66 -7.75
N THR A 90 2.50 2.64 -8.33
CA THR A 90 3.95 2.55 -8.53
C THR A 90 4.31 3.45 -9.70
N VAL A 91 5.12 4.48 -9.43
CA VAL A 91 5.63 5.40 -10.46
C VAL A 91 7.12 5.16 -10.62
N ASN A 92 7.50 4.74 -11.83
CA ASN A 92 8.85 4.29 -12.19
C ASN A 92 9.29 3.05 -11.38
N ASN A 93 10.35 2.34 -11.80
CA ASN A 93 10.88 1.15 -11.11
C ASN A 93 11.50 1.45 -9.72
N SER A 94 11.08 2.53 -9.07
CA SER A 94 11.53 2.93 -7.74
C SER A 94 10.75 2.18 -6.66
N HIS A 95 11.37 1.93 -5.51
CA HIS A 95 10.74 1.30 -4.34
C HIS A 95 9.61 2.14 -3.69
N GLY A 96 9.19 3.25 -4.32
CA GLY A 96 8.18 4.16 -3.82
C GLY A 96 6.86 4.07 -4.58
N PHE A 97 5.78 4.48 -3.94
CA PHE A 97 4.44 4.53 -4.55
C PHE A 97 3.68 5.79 -4.12
N LEU A 98 2.72 6.19 -4.96
CA LEU A 98 1.75 7.24 -4.64
C LEU A 98 0.52 6.62 -3.99
N LEU A 99 -0.13 7.41 -3.14
CA LEU A 99 -1.45 7.10 -2.59
C LEU A 99 -2.48 8.04 -3.17
N PHE A 100 -3.53 7.48 -3.76
CA PHE A 100 -4.63 8.23 -4.35
C PHE A 100 -5.97 7.75 -3.77
N ASP A 101 -6.77 8.69 -3.29
CA ASP A 101 -8.13 8.43 -2.83
C ASP A 101 -9.10 8.62 -4.02
N PRO A 102 -9.73 7.53 -4.54
CA PRO A 102 -10.63 7.61 -5.67
C PRO A 102 -11.96 8.30 -5.35
N ILE A 103 -12.41 8.26 -4.09
CA ILE A 103 -13.66 8.92 -3.66
C ILE A 103 -13.44 10.42 -3.62
N ALA A 104 -12.36 10.88 -2.97
CA ALA A 104 -12.02 12.29 -2.92
C ALA A 104 -11.40 12.82 -4.21
N ASN A 105 -10.93 11.94 -5.10
CA ASN A 105 -10.19 12.27 -6.31
C ASN A 105 -8.94 13.13 -6.01
N MET A 106 -8.13 12.70 -5.03
CA MET A 106 -6.94 13.42 -4.56
C MET A 106 -5.79 12.48 -4.21
N PHE A 107 -4.56 12.92 -4.50
CA PHE A 107 -3.34 12.31 -3.98
C PHE A 107 -3.11 12.69 -2.53
N LEU A 108 -2.55 11.78 -1.75
CA LEU A 108 -2.03 12.08 -0.41
C LEU A 108 -0.58 12.54 -0.56
N CYS A 109 -0.26 13.72 -0.03
CA CYS A 109 1.09 14.28 -0.12
C CYS A 109 1.54 14.85 1.22
N TRP A 110 2.83 14.77 1.49
CA TRP A 110 3.47 15.47 2.58
C TRP A 110 3.40 16.98 2.37
N LYS A 111 2.88 17.70 3.36
CA LYS A 111 3.02 19.16 3.44
C LYS A 111 4.49 19.46 3.71
N TYR A 112 5.14 20.15 2.77
CA TYR A 112 6.52 20.58 2.96
C TYR A 112 6.62 21.52 4.15
N ASN A 113 7.10 21.00 5.28
CA ASN A 113 7.44 21.76 6.47
C ASN A 113 8.54 20.98 7.22
N LYS A 114 9.75 21.56 7.34
CA LYS A 114 10.89 20.93 8.03
C LYS A 114 10.60 20.49 9.47
N LYS A 115 9.52 20.97 10.09
CA LYS A 115 9.16 20.72 11.48
C LYS A 115 8.06 19.69 11.69
N THR A 116 7.23 19.37 10.69
CA THR A 116 6.03 18.54 10.94
C THR A 116 5.76 17.54 9.83
N SER A 117 5.48 16.29 10.21
CA SER A 117 4.91 15.27 9.32
C SER A 117 3.39 15.48 9.24
N ARG A 118 2.93 16.26 8.26
CA ARG A 118 1.50 16.41 7.96
C ARG A 118 1.22 15.98 6.53
N LEU A 119 0.24 15.12 6.34
CA LEU A 119 -0.35 14.80 5.05
C LEU A 119 -1.46 15.78 4.70
N VAL A 120 -1.48 16.17 3.43
CA VAL A 120 -2.49 17.02 2.81
C VAL A 120 -2.96 16.37 1.52
N PRO A 121 -4.26 16.36 1.25
CA PRO A 121 -4.74 15.86 -0.02
C PRO A 121 -4.54 16.91 -1.11
N LYS A 122 -4.14 16.47 -2.29
CA LYS A 122 -3.84 17.32 -3.46
C LYS A 122 -4.44 16.68 -4.70
N ARG A 123 -5.39 17.37 -5.32
CA ARG A 123 -5.93 16.97 -6.63
C ARG A 123 -4.86 16.96 -7.72
N ASN A 124 -3.99 17.97 -7.70
CA ASN A 124 -2.87 18.08 -8.63
C ASN A 124 -1.62 18.62 -7.91
N PRO A 125 -0.72 17.76 -7.44
CA PRO A 125 0.47 18.19 -6.72
C PRO A 125 1.45 18.92 -7.65
N LYS A 126 1.93 20.10 -7.23
CA LYS A 126 2.99 20.84 -7.95
C LYS A 126 4.34 20.12 -7.90
N ASP A 127 4.61 19.42 -6.81
CA ASP A 127 5.82 18.62 -6.59
C ASP A 127 5.37 17.19 -6.23
N ILE A 128 5.51 16.25 -7.17
CA ILE A 128 5.09 14.86 -7.00
C ILE A 128 6.00 14.11 -6.02
N SER A 129 7.25 14.56 -5.83
CA SER A 129 8.19 13.94 -4.89
C SER A 129 7.70 13.98 -3.44
N LEU A 130 6.83 14.94 -3.11
CA LEU A 130 6.17 15.03 -1.81
C LEU A 130 5.02 14.04 -1.64
N CYS A 131 4.61 13.33 -2.68
CA CYS A 131 3.49 12.40 -2.66
C CYS A 131 3.95 10.93 -2.73
N ILE A 132 5.27 10.69 -2.80
CA ILE A 132 5.85 9.36 -2.87
C ILE A 132 6.10 8.84 -1.45
N PHE A 133 5.60 7.64 -1.19
CA PHE A 133 5.74 6.90 0.04
C PHE A 133 6.68 5.72 -0.16
N GLU A 134 7.44 5.40 0.88
CA GLU A 134 8.23 4.19 1.01
C GLU A 134 7.62 3.36 2.16
N GLU A 135 7.47 2.05 1.91
CA GLU A 135 7.04 1.10 2.92
C GLU A 135 8.26 0.56 3.67
N LEU A 136 8.25 0.68 4.99
CA LEU A 136 9.28 0.13 5.87
C LEU A 136 8.66 -0.91 6.80
N PRO A 137 9.39 -1.98 7.15
CA PRO A 137 8.90 -2.95 8.12
C PRO A 137 8.65 -2.30 9.49
N ALA A 138 7.55 -2.69 10.14
CA ALA A 138 7.28 -2.46 11.55
C ALA A 138 7.24 -3.82 12.28
N ASP A 139 6.94 -3.81 13.57
CA ASP A 139 6.87 -5.05 14.36
C ASP A 139 5.75 -5.97 13.83
N GLY A 140 6.07 -7.25 13.61
CA GLY A 140 5.12 -8.27 13.18
C GLY A 140 4.62 -8.08 11.74
N ALA A 141 3.30 -8.09 11.55
CA ALA A 141 2.64 -7.94 10.24
C ALA A 141 2.36 -6.47 9.86
N TYR A 142 2.87 -5.51 10.63
CA TYR A 142 2.65 -4.10 10.41
C TYR A 142 3.78 -3.45 9.60
N THR A 143 3.45 -2.37 8.90
CA THR A 143 4.39 -1.55 8.15
C THR A 143 4.27 -0.08 8.54
N LYS A 144 5.33 0.68 8.27
CA LYS A 144 5.37 2.14 8.43
C LYS A 144 5.49 2.76 7.05
N TYR A 145 4.74 3.83 6.81
CA TYR A 145 4.84 4.58 5.55
C TYR A 145 5.54 5.90 5.78
N VAL A 146 6.62 6.13 5.03
CA VAL A 146 7.46 7.32 5.17
C VAL A 146 7.59 8.08 3.87
N SER A 147 7.97 9.35 3.94
CA SER A 147 8.37 10.10 2.73
C SER A 147 9.71 9.61 2.20
N THR A 148 9.82 9.39 0.90
CA THR A 148 11.10 9.14 0.23
C THR A 148 12.05 10.34 0.31
N LYS A 149 11.51 11.57 0.32
CA LYS A 149 12.29 12.81 0.42
C LYS A 149 12.82 13.09 1.83
N ASN A 150 12.10 12.64 2.85
CA ASN A 150 12.50 12.79 4.25
C ASN A 150 11.93 11.65 5.09
N LYS A 151 12.74 10.63 5.37
CA LYS A 151 12.31 9.45 6.15
C LYS A 151 11.89 9.77 7.60
N ASN A 152 12.11 10.99 8.09
CA ASN A 152 11.55 11.46 9.37
C ASN A 152 10.06 11.81 9.28
N PHE A 153 9.51 11.96 8.08
CA PHE A 153 8.08 12.15 7.86
C PHE A 153 7.42 10.79 7.79
N VAL A 154 6.80 10.41 8.90
CA VAL A 154 6.16 9.10 9.08
C VAL A 154 4.66 9.31 9.17
N MET A 155 3.91 8.49 8.45
CA MET A 155 2.44 8.52 8.49
C MET A 155 2.04 8.02 9.87
N SER A 156 1.22 8.78 10.58
CA SER A 156 0.80 8.39 11.93
C SER A 156 -0.52 9.02 12.32
N PHE A 157 -1.31 8.27 13.09
CA PHE A 157 -2.61 8.69 13.59
C PHE A 157 -2.68 8.52 15.11
N LYS A 158 -3.43 9.40 15.75
CA LYS A 158 -3.85 9.26 17.15
C LYS A 158 -4.95 8.21 17.25
N SER A 159 -5.22 7.71 18.45
CA SER A 159 -6.29 6.73 18.72
C SER A 159 -7.69 7.21 18.27
N ASN A 160 -7.95 8.52 18.26
CA ASN A 160 -9.22 9.06 17.77
C ASN A 160 -9.35 9.07 16.23
N GLY A 161 -8.27 8.76 15.50
CA GLY A 161 -8.24 8.78 14.03
C GLY A 161 -7.76 10.10 13.42
N GLN A 162 -7.46 11.11 14.24
CA GLN A 162 -6.83 12.33 13.74
C GLN A 162 -5.35 12.09 13.41
N GLN A 163 -4.88 12.76 12.38
CA GLN A 163 -3.49 12.72 12.00
C GLN A 163 -2.59 13.26 13.12
N ARG A 164 -1.48 12.57 13.38
CA ARG A 164 -0.49 13.02 14.36
C ARG A 164 0.51 13.95 13.68
N ILE A 165 0.42 15.23 13.99
CA ILE A 165 1.30 16.27 13.46
C ILE A 165 2.51 16.43 14.40
N GLY A 166 3.73 16.27 13.88
CA GLY A 166 4.95 16.52 14.64
C GLY A 166 6.19 15.93 13.94
N LYS A 167 7.38 16.11 14.51
CA LYS A 167 8.49 15.21 14.19
C LYS A 167 8.25 13.87 14.87
N LYS A 168 9.10 12.88 14.58
CA LYS A 168 9.38 11.70 15.41
C LYS A 168 9.75 12.18 16.83
N SER A 169 8.78 12.69 17.60
CA SER A 169 8.96 12.90 19.02
C SER A 169 9.19 11.52 19.56
N ASN A 170 10.31 11.33 20.28
CA ASN A 170 10.60 10.12 21.03
C ASN A 170 9.28 9.59 21.57
N VAL A 171 8.69 8.60 20.89
CA VAL A 171 7.51 7.89 21.39
C VAL A 171 8.12 7.04 22.49
N LYS A 172 8.45 7.71 23.60
CA LYS A 172 8.85 7.11 24.86
C LYS A 172 7.77 6.08 25.09
N LYS A 173 8.13 4.78 25.07
CA LYS A 173 7.57 3.55 25.65
C LYS A 173 6.21 3.57 26.41
N ARG A 174 5.37 4.59 26.24
CA ARG A 174 4.20 4.96 27.06
C ARG A 174 2.92 5.10 26.24
N SER A 175 2.97 5.10 24.90
CA SER A 175 1.74 4.97 24.12
C SER A 175 1.30 3.50 24.16
N ARG A 176 0.05 3.26 24.55
CA ARG A 176 -0.58 1.92 24.55
C ARG A 176 -0.70 1.29 23.15
N CYS A 177 -0.40 2.07 22.11
CA CYS A 177 -0.52 1.71 20.70
C CYS A 177 0.70 2.23 19.91
N GLN A 178 0.88 1.72 18.70
CA GLN A 178 1.88 2.19 17.73
C GLN A 178 1.21 3.11 16.68
N PRO A 179 1.30 4.44 16.80
CA PRO A 179 0.55 5.37 15.95
C PRO A 179 0.97 5.32 14.47
N GLU A 180 2.19 4.87 14.18
CA GLU A 180 2.74 4.75 12.83
C GLU A 180 2.63 3.35 12.21
N ALA A 181 2.05 2.38 12.92
CA ALA A 181 1.92 1.02 12.44
C ALA A 181 0.61 0.84 11.67
N PHE A 182 0.72 0.28 10.47
CA PHE A 182 -0.42 0.03 9.59
C PHE A 182 -0.40 -1.40 9.07
N MET A 183 -1.60 -1.93 8.86
CA MET A 183 -1.80 -3.16 8.12
C MET A 183 -2.38 -2.80 6.76
N ARG A 184 -1.70 -3.21 5.69
CA ARG A 184 -2.19 -3.05 4.33
C ARG A 184 -3.09 -4.23 4.00
N VAL A 185 -4.35 -3.95 3.71
CA VAL A 185 -5.30 -4.95 3.26
C VAL A 185 -5.49 -4.78 1.77
N SER A 186 -4.87 -5.66 0.99
CA SER A 186 -5.10 -5.73 -0.46
C SER A 186 -6.56 -6.03 -0.71
N LYS A 187 -7.25 -5.16 -1.44
CA LYS A 187 -8.64 -5.38 -1.85
C LYS A 187 -8.61 -5.98 -3.25
N GLN A 188 -8.65 -7.30 -3.36
CA GLN A 188 -9.02 -7.90 -4.64
C GLN A 188 -10.51 -7.62 -4.84
N ASN A 189 -10.86 -6.47 -5.38
CA ASN A 189 -12.23 -6.31 -5.85
C ASN A 189 -12.43 -7.39 -6.92
N GLY A 190 -13.53 -8.13 -6.87
CA GLY A 190 -13.95 -9.05 -7.94
C GLY A 190 -14.13 -8.36 -9.32
N SER A 191 -13.85 -7.06 -9.41
CA SER A 191 -13.69 -6.30 -10.64
C SER A 191 -12.30 -6.52 -11.23
N ASN A 192 -12.27 -7.00 -12.49
CA ASN A 192 -11.08 -7.05 -13.34
C ASN A 192 -10.15 -5.86 -13.10
N CYS A 193 -8.90 -6.09 -12.75
CA CYS A 193 -7.93 -5.05 -12.40
C CYS A 193 -7.73 -3.97 -13.50
N SER A 194 -8.07 -4.31 -14.75
CA SER A 194 -8.20 -3.38 -15.88
C SER A 194 -9.16 -2.21 -15.55
N SER A 195 -10.26 -2.45 -14.83
CA SER A 195 -11.21 -1.41 -14.44
C SER A 195 -10.62 -0.40 -13.45
N THR A 196 -9.80 -0.85 -12.49
CA THR A 196 -9.15 0.06 -11.53
C THR A 196 -8.13 0.96 -12.21
N TYR A 197 -7.32 0.39 -13.10
CA TYR A 197 -6.39 1.17 -13.91
C TYR A 197 -7.12 2.18 -14.80
N ASN A 198 -8.16 1.73 -15.52
CA ASN A 198 -8.95 2.60 -16.40
C ASN A 198 -9.66 3.71 -15.61
N ASP A 199 -10.27 3.42 -14.47
CA ASP A 199 -10.93 4.43 -13.63
C ASP A 199 -9.94 5.51 -13.18
N PHE A 200 -8.75 5.12 -12.73
CA PHE A 200 -7.71 6.09 -12.39
C PHE A 200 -7.31 6.95 -13.61
N CYS A 201 -6.98 6.32 -14.74
CA CYS A 201 -6.50 7.05 -15.91
C CYS A 201 -7.56 7.95 -16.53
N GLU A 202 -8.84 7.54 -16.56
CA GLU A 202 -9.95 8.39 -16.99
C GLU A 202 -10.12 9.61 -16.07
N ARG A 203 -9.92 9.46 -14.75
CA ARG A 203 -9.91 10.60 -13.83
C ARG A 203 -8.76 11.56 -14.12
N MET A 204 -7.57 11.04 -14.40
CA MET A 204 -6.40 11.85 -14.72
C MET A 204 -6.56 12.60 -16.05
N LYS A 205 -7.16 11.98 -17.08
CA LYS A 205 -7.46 12.62 -18.38
C LYS A 205 -8.42 13.81 -18.26
N ARG A 206 -9.32 13.81 -17.27
CA ARG A 206 -10.24 14.94 -16.99
C ARG A 206 -9.54 16.15 -16.36
N ILE A 207 -8.35 15.98 -15.81
CA ILE A 207 -7.53 17.08 -15.31
C ILE A 207 -6.91 17.79 -16.53
N LYS A 208 -6.87 19.14 -16.53
CA LYS A 208 -6.23 19.90 -17.62
C LYS A 208 -4.83 19.33 -17.91
N ARG A 209 -4.57 18.90 -19.14
CA ARG A 209 -3.36 18.12 -19.52
C ARG A 209 -2.04 18.71 -19.01
N HIS A 210 -1.84 20.03 -19.12
CA HIS A 210 -0.64 20.74 -18.65
C HIS A 210 -0.45 20.71 -17.12
N LYS A 211 -1.46 20.29 -16.37
CA LYS A 211 -1.43 20.17 -14.92
C LYS A 211 -0.98 18.78 -14.48
N VAL A 212 -1.23 17.75 -15.28
CA VAL A 212 -0.86 16.37 -14.97
C VAL A 212 0.66 16.21 -15.08
N LYS A 213 1.26 15.48 -14.14
CA LYS A 213 2.70 15.22 -14.09
C LYS A 213 3.13 14.17 -15.11
N GLU A 214 4.33 14.32 -15.67
CA GLU A 214 4.83 13.48 -16.76
C GLU A 214 4.84 11.99 -16.39
N GLU A 215 5.18 11.65 -15.15
CA GLU A 215 5.17 10.27 -14.66
C GLU A 215 3.76 9.65 -14.72
N ILE A 216 2.72 10.46 -14.44
CA ILE A 216 1.32 10.04 -14.53
C ILE A 216 0.85 10.03 -15.99
N LYS A 217 1.32 10.97 -16.82
CA LYS A 217 1.01 10.99 -18.25
C LYS A 217 1.55 9.74 -18.94
N GLN A 218 2.80 9.37 -18.66
CA GLN A 218 3.43 8.15 -19.16
C GLN A 218 2.66 6.93 -18.68
N LEU A 219 2.34 6.86 -17.38
CA LEU A 219 1.56 5.76 -16.82
C LEU A 219 0.20 5.61 -17.51
N CYS A 220 -0.50 6.70 -17.81
CA CYS A 220 -1.85 6.67 -18.38
C CYS A 220 -1.91 6.89 -19.90
N ALA A 221 -0.78 6.84 -20.61
CA ALA A 221 -0.67 7.15 -22.03
C ALA A 221 -1.44 8.43 -22.43
N ILE A 222 -1.27 9.51 -21.66
CA ILE A 222 -1.92 10.79 -21.92
C ILE A 222 -1.09 11.55 -22.96
N ASP A 223 -1.48 11.42 -24.23
CA ASP A 223 -0.79 12.05 -25.34
C ASP A 223 -0.82 13.60 -25.29
N ASN A 224 0.31 14.19 -25.67
CA ASN A 224 0.46 15.62 -25.90
C ASN A 224 -0.03 16.04 -27.30
N SER A 225 -0.78 15.22 -28.03
CA SER A 225 -1.25 15.58 -29.38
C SER A 225 -2.16 16.81 -29.30
N VAL A 226 -1.55 17.95 -29.62
CA VAL A 226 -2.22 19.20 -29.92
C VAL A 226 -2.86 18.95 -31.28
N HIS A 227 -4.15 18.64 -31.31
CA HIS A 227 -4.93 18.99 -32.50
C HIS A 227 -4.93 20.52 -32.58
N ARG A 228 -3.90 21.07 -33.24
CA ARG A 228 -4.03 22.35 -33.93
C ARG A 228 -5.12 22.11 -34.95
N LYS A 229 -6.34 22.53 -34.62
CA LYS A 229 -7.32 22.86 -35.65
C LYS A 229 -6.71 24.05 -36.38
N ASN A 230 -6.17 23.79 -37.57
CA ASN A 230 -5.96 24.84 -38.57
C ASN A 230 -7.32 25.32 -39.05
#